data_AF-A0A9W7KVN4-F1
#
_entry.id   AF-A0A9W7KVN4-F1
#
_cell.length_a   1.000
_cell.length_b   1.000
_cell.length_c   1.000
_cell.angle_alpha   90.00
_cell.angle_beta   90.00
_cell.angle_gamma   90.00
#
_symmetry.space_group_name_H-M   'P 1'
#
loop_
_entity.id
_entity.type
_entity.pdbx_description
1 polymer ?
#
loop_
_entity_poly.entity_id
_entity_poly.type
_entity_poly.pdbx_seq_one_letter_code
_entity_poly.pdbx_strand_id
1 'polypeptide(L)'
;MSSSDLKFPLLSPVSSSPLPPSPLPSPPKLHSTSMSTKKKLCIIASIVMLAGSTVFYITSVPHGPPPKNPGPINYANVTDDDVDNSGAPTPTPATISPTVTPQASCSNTIKDGYETDVDCGGDDCFSCQPGKACLGDDDCVGTCENYVCVGSVEPTPAPTVCEGQIKIEASAFKSTHAILWLYNSEESWNVAKDRCFDSAYIHMPKEIDAETGTYSLDVPLGDYAVMIIDDANNNGKLDTNWMGVPNEGCGASNGAKGGPLGGPPWGDAKFSLTECGTKAEVPVSLWSM
;
A
#
# COMPACT_ATOMS: atom_id res chain seq x y z
N MET A 1 -65.23 54.46 18.77
CA MET A 1 -64.76 53.25 19.46
C MET A 1 -63.55 52.76 18.65
N SER A 2 -62.37 53.31 18.89
CA SER A 2 -61.43 53.00 19.99
C SER A 2 -60.56 51.79 19.68
N SER A 3 -59.29 52.10 19.42
CA SER A 3 -58.04 51.40 19.77
C SER A 3 -57.97 49.88 19.71
N SER A 4 -56.98 49.40 18.95
CA SER A 4 -55.94 48.54 19.54
C SER A 4 -54.70 48.49 18.65
N ASP A 5 -53.75 49.37 18.96
CA ASP A 5 -52.33 49.27 18.57
C ASP A 5 -51.69 48.11 19.33
N LEU A 6 -51.30 47.04 18.63
CA LEU A 6 -50.45 46.00 19.18
C LEU A 6 -48.98 46.40 18.96
N LYS A 7 -48.37 46.91 20.02
CA LYS A 7 -46.97 47.32 20.08
C LYS A 7 -46.12 46.10 20.47
N PHE A 8 -45.38 45.54 19.53
CA PHE A 8 -44.37 44.52 19.82
C PHE A 8 -43.08 45.19 20.34
N PRO A 9 -42.51 44.73 21.47
CA PRO A 9 -41.21 45.23 21.92
C PRO A 9 -40.10 44.71 21.02
N LEU A 10 -39.28 45.63 20.49
CA LEU A 10 -38.02 45.33 19.81
C LEU A 10 -37.04 44.75 20.83
N LEU A 11 -36.70 43.48 20.68
CA LEU A 11 -35.61 42.84 21.42
C LEU A 11 -34.27 43.26 20.82
N SER A 12 -33.39 43.81 21.65
CA SER A 12 -32.02 44.16 21.30
C SER A 12 -31.19 42.91 20.96
N PRO A 13 -30.21 42.98 20.04
CA PRO A 13 -29.35 41.85 19.72
C PRO A 13 -28.44 41.50 20.91
N VAL A 14 -28.49 40.25 21.34
CA VAL A 14 -27.55 39.70 22.33
C VAL A 14 -26.20 39.48 21.62
N SER A 15 -25.19 40.22 22.07
CA SER A 15 -23.80 40.05 21.66
C SER A 15 -23.22 38.79 22.29
N SER A 16 -23.20 37.68 21.54
CA SER A 16 -22.52 36.45 21.93
C SER A 16 -21.03 36.53 21.59
N SER A 17 -20.21 36.84 22.58
CA SER A 17 -18.76 36.69 22.50
C SER A 17 -18.38 35.20 22.49
N PRO A 18 -17.44 34.76 21.65
CA PRO A 18 -16.98 33.37 21.65
C PRO A 18 -16.20 33.05 22.93
N LEU A 19 -16.48 31.88 23.52
CA LEU A 19 -15.75 31.34 24.66
C LEU A 19 -14.31 30.99 24.25
N PRO A 20 -13.32 31.17 25.15
CA PRO A 20 -11.95 30.75 24.87
C PRO A 20 -11.86 29.22 24.76
N PRO A 21 -10.99 28.67 23.89
CA PRO A 21 -10.82 27.23 23.75
C PRO A 21 -10.24 26.64 25.04
N SER A 22 -10.81 25.52 25.47
CA SER A 22 -10.30 24.71 26.58
C SER A 22 -8.90 24.18 26.26
N PRO A 23 -7.97 24.12 27.24
CA PRO A 23 -6.65 23.57 27.03
C PRO A 23 -6.72 22.07 26.68
N LEU A 24 -6.02 21.67 25.61
CA LEU A 24 -5.88 20.28 25.20
C LEU A 24 -5.18 19.45 26.29
N PRO A 25 -5.56 18.16 26.47
CA PRO A 25 -4.84 17.26 27.35
C PRO A 25 -3.42 17.02 26.82
N SER A 26 -2.45 17.04 27.73
CA SER A 26 -1.05 16.76 27.41
C SER A 26 -0.88 15.31 26.94
N PRO A 27 -0.01 15.04 25.94
CA PRO A 27 0.23 13.68 25.47
C PRO A 27 0.86 12.82 26.58
N PRO A 28 0.52 11.51 26.66
CA PRO A 28 1.14 10.61 27.61
C PRO A 28 2.64 10.47 27.30
N LYS A 29 3.48 10.62 28.33
CA LYS A 29 4.91 10.34 28.25
C LYS A 29 5.12 8.86 27.94
N LEU A 30 5.51 8.53 26.72
CA LEU A 30 6.05 7.20 26.43
C LEU A 30 7.45 7.08 27.05
N HIS A 31 7.55 6.17 28.02
CA HIS A 31 8.83 5.68 28.52
C HIS A 31 9.51 4.86 27.41
N SER A 32 10.68 5.31 26.96
CA SER A 32 11.57 4.53 26.12
C SER A 32 12.26 3.47 26.97
N THR A 33 11.84 2.21 26.84
CA THR A 33 12.62 1.07 27.31
C THR A 33 13.50 0.56 26.17
N SER A 34 14.80 0.82 26.31
CA SER A 34 15.91 0.24 25.56
C SER A 34 15.81 -1.29 25.47
N MET A 35 15.83 -1.84 24.24
CA MET A 35 16.24 -3.23 24.01
C MET A 35 17.21 -3.35 22.83
N SER A 36 18.48 -3.44 23.21
CA SER A 36 19.59 -4.22 22.65
C SER A 36 19.33 -5.09 21.40
N THR A 37 20.12 -4.79 20.37
CA THR A 37 20.93 -5.70 19.53
C THR A 37 20.35 -7.07 19.18
N LYS A 38 19.98 -7.28 17.92
CA LYS A 38 20.14 -8.57 17.22
C LYS A 38 20.17 -8.37 15.71
N LYS A 39 21.36 -8.60 15.13
CA LYS A 39 21.61 -8.79 13.70
C LYS A 39 20.64 -9.86 13.17
N LYS A 40 19.82 -9.54 12.19
CA LYS A 40 19.07 -10.52 11.38
C LYS A 40 19.56 -10.48 9.95
N LEU A 41 19.90 -11.67 9.49
CA LEU A 41 20.42 -12.07 8.19
C LEU A 41 19.32 -11.93 7.13
N CYS A 42 19.58 -11.22 6.03
CA CYS A 42 18.65 -11.12 4.89
C CYS A 42 19.00 -12.18 3.84
N ILE A 43 18.04 -13.03 3.53
CA ILE A 43 18.11 -14.03 2.46
C ILE A 43 17.74 -13.33 1.14
N ILE A 44 18.56 -13.57 0.10
CA ILE A 44 18.42 -13.01 -1.24
C ILE A 44 17.30 -13.74 -1.99
N ALA A 45 16.32 -13.00 -2.51
CA ALA A 45 15.42 -13.48 -3.57
C ALA A 45 15.76 -12.75 -4.87
N SER A 46 16.50 -13.41 -5.76
CA SER A 46 16.74 -12.93 -7.12
C SER A 46 15.57 -13.36 -8.00
N ILE A 47 14.80 -12.41 -8.53
CA ILE A 47 13.82 -12.66 -9.59
C ILE A 47 14.51 -12.45 -10.94
N VAL A 48 14.59 -13.51 -11.72
CA VAL A 48 14.99 -13.51 -13.13
C VAL A 48 13.77 -13.14 -13.95
N MET A 49 13.78 -12.00 -14.64
CA MET A 49 12.81 -11.69 -15.70
C MET A 49 13.45 -12.04 -17.05
N LEU A 50 12.84 -13.00 -17.75
CA LEU A 50 13.15 -13.33 -19.14
C LEU A 50 12.21 -12.55 -20.07
N ALA A 51 12.82 -11.95 -21.09
CA ALA A 51 12.16 -11.27 -22.19
C ALA A 51 11.39 -12.24 -23.11
N GLY A 52 10.31 -11.77 -23.73
CA GLY A 52 9.67 -12.48 -24.85
C GLY A 52 8.28 -11.96 -25.21
N SER A 53 8.21 -11.15 -26.25
CA SER A 53 6.98 -10.67 -26.88
C SER A 53 6.10 -11.81 -27.41
N THR A 54 4.77 -11.73 -27.24
CA THR A 54 3.75 -12.04 -28.27
C THR A 54 2.36 -11.66 -27.77
N VAL A 55 1.64 -10.88 -28.59
CA VAL A 55 0.25 -10.50 -28.38
C VAL A 55 -0.65 -11.62 -28.93
N PHE A 56 -1.54 -12.18 -28.12
CA PHE A 56 -2.62 -13.06 -28.58
C PHE A 56 -3.98 -12.43 -28.23
N TYR A 57 -4.76 -12.12 -29.25
CA TYR A 57 -6.18 -11.83 -29.12
C TYR A 57 -6.94 -13.16 -28.95
N ILE A 58 -7.71 -13.29 -27.86
CA ILE A 58 -8.66 -14.38 -27.67
C ILE A 58 -10.07 -13.82 -27.74
N THR A 59 -10.81 -14.22 -28.77
CA THR A 59 -12.24 -13.94 -28.95
C THR A 59 -13.06 -14.85 -28.04
N SER A 60 -14.00 -14.28 -27.28
CA SER A 60 -14.92 -14.98 -26.38
C SER A 60 -15.90 -15.89 -27.13
N VAL A 61 -16.06 -17.13 -26.67
CA VAL A 61 -17.16 -18.04 -27.08
C VAL A 61 -18.17 -18.13 -25.92
N PRO A 62 -19.47 -17.89 -26.14
CA PRO A 62 -20.47 -17.95 -25.07
C PRO A 62 -20.84 -19.41 -24.74
N HIS A 63 -20.75 -19.79 -23.46
CA HIS A 63 -21.25 -21.08 -22.95
C HIS A 63 -22.69 -20.93 -22.45
N GLY A 64 -23.58 -21.82 -22.91
CA GLY A 64 -24.98 -21.92 -22.46
C GLY A 64 -25.13 -22.59 -21.08
N PRO A 65 -26.35 -22.58 -20.51
CA PRO A 65 -26.58 -22.98 -19.12
C PRO A 65 -26.53 -24.51 -18.89
N PRO A 66 -26.10 -24.97 -17.70
CA PRO A 66 -25.98 -26.40 -17.39
C PRO A 66 -27.33 -27.08 -17.04
N PRO A 67 -27.46 -28.39 -17.27
CA PRO A 67 -28.68 -29.15 -17.01
C PRO A 67 -28.87 -29.53 -15.54
N LYS A 68 -30.15 -29.69 -15.13
CA LYS A 68 -30.57 -30.04 -13.76
C LYS A 68 -30.62 -31.57 -13.54
N ASN A 69 -29.94 -32.00 -12.48
CA ASN A 69 -30.19 -33.15 -11.60
C ASN A 69 -30.11 -34.58 -12.19
N PRO A 70 -29.43 -35.50 -11.47
CA PRO A 70 -29.91 -36.87 -11.35
C PRO A 70 -30.01 -37.33 -9.89
N GLY A 71 -31.10 -38.07 -9.61
CA GLY A 71 -31.42 -38.69 -8.32
C GLY A 71 -30.55 -39.90 -7.95
N PRO A 72 -30.95 -40.67 -6.91
CA PRO A 72 -30.03 -41.40 -6.04
C PRO A 72 -29.69 -42.80 -6.56
N ILE A 73 -28.49 -43.29 -6.24
CA ILE A 73 -28.10 -44.69 -6.46
C ILE A 73 -27.90 -45.43 -5.13
N ASN A 74 -28.29 -46.70 -5.20
CA ASN A 74 -28.61 -47.64 -4.13
C ASN A 74 -27.39 -48.52 -3.80
N TYR A 75 -27.21 -48.88 -2.53
CA TYR A 75 -26.16 -49.80 -2.07
C TYR A 75 -26.65 -51.25 -2.19
N ALA A 76 -25.85 -52.13 -2.80
CA ALA A 76 -26.04 -53.57 -2.79
C ALA A 76 -24.79 -54.28 -2.24
N ASN A 77 -25.01 -55.09 -1.19
CA ASN A 77 -24.04 -55.99 -0.58
C ASN A 77 -23.62 -57.11 -1.56
N VAL A 78 -22.34 -57.45 -1.57
CA VAL A 78 -21.80 -58.66 -2.21
C VAL A 78 -21.31 -59.59 -1.10
N THR A 79 -21.71 -60.84 -1.16
CA THR A 79 -21.32 -61.93 -0.26
C THR A 79 -19.96 -62.51 -0.65
N ASP A 80 -19.14 -62.80 0.36
CA ASP A 80 -17.85 -63.50 0.27
C ASP A 80 -18.01 -64.98 -0.09
N ASP A 81 -17.11 -65.50 -0.95
CA ASP A 81 -16.59 -66.88 -0.90
C ASP A 81 -15.24 -66.99 -1.68
N ASP A 82 -14.30 -67.71 -1.06
CA ASP A 82 -13.06 -68.35 -1.56
C ASP A 82 -11.68 -67.61 -1.64
N VAL A 83 -10.98 -67.63 -0.48
CA VAL A 83 -9.64 -68.24 -0.18
C VAL A 83 -8.39 -67.93 -1.03
N ASP A 84 -7.37 -67.29 -0.42
CA ASP A 84 -6.10 -67.93 0.03
C ASP A 84 -5.30 -66.99 0.97
N ASN A 85 -4.67 -67.58 1.98
CA ASN A 85 -4.01 -66.96 3.13
C ASN A 85 -2.54 -67.39 3.16
N SER A 86 -1.61 -66.44 2.94
CA SER A 86 -0.21 -66.56 3.34
C SER A 86 0.42 -65.16 3.41
N GLY A 87 0.78 -64.74 4.62
CA GLY A 87 1.00 -63.33 4.97
C GLY A 87 2.41 -62.76 4.77
N ALA A 88 2.46 -61.43 4.76
CA ALA A 88 3.53 -60.51 5.19
C ALA A 88 2.99 -59.06 5.08
N PRO A 89 3.64 -58.05 5.68
CA PRO A 89 3.04 -57.09 6.61
C PRO A 89 2.06 -56.08 5.98
N THR A 90 1.04 -55.77 6.78
CA THR A 90 0.02 -54.74 6.57
C THR A 90 0.65 -53.39 6.22
N PRO A 91 0.36 -52.78 5.06
CA PRO A 91 0.60 -51.36 4.89
C PRO A 91 -0.41 -50.62 5.77
N THR A 92 0.11 -49.85 6.73
CA THR A 92 -0.66 -48.86 7.50
C THR A 92 -1.57 -48.07 6.55
N PRO A 93 -2.86 -47.87 6.85
CA PRO A 93 -3.70 -47.02 6.03
C PRO A 93 -3.03 -45.65 5.95
N ALA A 94 -2.75 -45.19 4.73
CA ALA A 94 -2.28 -43.84 4.52
C ALA A 94 -3.32 -42.91 5.15
N THR A 95 -2.91 -42.20 6.20
CA THR A 95 -3.65 -41.06 6.72
C THR A 95 -3.81 -40.10 5.55
N ILE A 96 -5.00 -40.07 4.97
CA ILE A 96 -5.44 -38.97 4.13
C ILE A 96 -5.32 -37.72 4.99
N SER A 97 -4.21 -37.00 4.81
CA SER A 97 -4.09 -35.63 5.29
C SER A 97 -5.28 -34.87 4.69
N PRO A 98 -5.98 -34.03 5.47
CA PRO A 98 -7.05 -33.22 4.91
C PRO A 98 -6.49 -32.51 3.70
N THR A 99 -7.17 -32.65 2.56
CA THR A 99 -6.87 -31.93 1.34
C THR A 99 -6.67 -30.48 1.74
N VAL A 100 -5.44 -29.99 1.63
CA VAL A 100 -5.12 -28.59 1.87
C VAL A 100 -5.88 -27.86 0.78
N THR A 101 -7.06 -27.36 1.11
CA THR A 101 -7.79 -26.40 0.30
C THR A 101 -6.79 -25.32 -0.02
N PRO A 102 -6.54 -24.99 -1.31
CA PRO A 102 -5.56 -23.97 -1.65
C PRO A 102 -5.90 -22.73 -0.84
N GLN A 103 -4.91 -22.25 -0.07
CA GLN A 103 -5.04 -21.10 0.81
C GLN A 103 -5.69 -19.98 0.02
N ALA A 104 -6.86 -19.50 0.48
CA ALA A 104 -7.58 -18.43 -0.19
C ALA A 104 -6.64 -17.24 -0.36
N SER A 105 -6.58 -16.69 -1.56
CA SER A 105 -5.76 -15.53 -1.85
C SER A 105 -6.69 -14.33 -1.97
N CYS A 106 -6.91 -13.64 -0.85
CA CYS A 106 -7.85 -12.52 -0.67
C CYS A 106 -7.52 -11.23 -1.45
N SER A 107 -6.86 -11.33 -2.61
CA SER A 107 -6.46 -10.22 -3.46
C SER A 107 -6.04 -10.66 -4.88
N ASN A 108 -6.53 -11.81 -5.39
CA ASN A 108 -6.19 -12.33 -6.72
C ASN A 108 -7.30 -12.15 -7.77
N THR A 109 -8.39 -11.46 -7.45
CA THR A 109 -9.53 -11.18 -8.34
C THR A 109 -10.34 -12.40 -8.76
N ILE A 110 -10.14 -13.53 -8.08
CA ILE A 110 -10.81 -14.80 -8.34
C ILE A 110 -11.44 -15.25 -7.04
N LYS A 111 -12.72 -15.62 -7.08
CA LYS A 111 -13.38 -16.26 -5.94
C LYS A 111 -12.84 -17.68 -5.77
N ASP A 112 -11.92 -17.88 -4.83
CA ASP A 112 -11.32 -19.18 -4.52
C ASP A 112 -11.24 -19.47 -3.02
N GLY A 113 -10.82 -20.70 -2.68
CA GLY A 113 -10.78 -21.15 -1.28
C GLY A 113 -12.13 -21.08 -0.57
N TYR A 114 -12.16 -20.38 0.57
CA TYR A 114 -13.33 -20.21 1.43
C TYR A 114 -14.05 -18.87 1.27
N GLU A 115 -13.67 -18.07 0.28
CA GLU A 115 -14.26 -16.76 0.02
C GLU A 115 -15.76 -16.83 -0.27
N THR A 116 -16.53 -15.88 0.27
CA THR A 116 -17.98 -15.77 0.03
C THR A 116 -18.31 -14.79 -1.09
N ASP A 117 -17.41 -13.88 -1.45
CA ASP A 117 -17.35 -13.13 -2.72
C ASP A 117 -15.89 -12.96 -3.17
N VAL A 118 -15.63 -12.49 -4.39
CA VAL A 118 -14.27 -12.33 -4.94
C VAL A 118 -13.39 -11.51 -3.97
N ASP A 119 -12.31 -12.13 -3.48
CA ASP A 119 -11.31 -11.57 -2.58
C ASP A 119 -11.82 -11.18 -1.18
N CYS A 120 -12.99 -11.67 -0.73
CA CYS A 120 -13.51 -11.35 0.60
C CYS A 120 -14.46 -12.41 1.20
N GLY A 121 -14.63 -12.31 2.52
CA GLY A 121 -15.50 -13.16 3.32
C GLY A 121 -14.95 -14.59 3.48
N GLY A 122 -15.69 -15.43 4.19
CA GLY A 122 -15.21 -16.71 4.70
C GLY A 122 -14.27 -16.54 5.90
N ASP A 123 -13.80 -17.65 6.44
CA ASP A 123 -12.98 -17.67 7.66
C ASP A 123 -11.55 -17.12 7.45
N ASP A 124 -11.04 -17.15 6.21
CA ASP A 124 -9.64 -16.85 5.90
C ASP A 124 -9.41 -15.45 5.32
N CYS A 125 -10.47 -14.73 4.95
CA CYS A 125 -10.37 -13.41 4.32
C CYS A 125 -11.08 -12.31 5.12
N PHE A 126 -10.79 -11.06 4.75
CA PHE A 126 -11.43 -9.90 5.37
C PHE A 126 -12.92 -9.86 5.02
N SER A 127 -13.73 -9.30 5.92
CA SER A 127 -15.17 -9.14 5.69
C SER A 127 -15.46 -8.31 4.43
N CYS A 128 -16.45 -8.76 3.68
CA CYS A 128 -16.96 -8.14 2.48
C CYS A 128 -17.72 -6.83 2.76
N GLN A 129 -17.58 -5.87 1.85
CA GLN A 129 -18.29 -4.59 1.88
C GLN A 129 -19.78 -4.76 1.50
N PRO A 130 -20.65 -3.78 1.81
CA PRO A 130 -22.04 -3.82 1.38
C PRO A 130 -22.21 -4.03 -0.13
N GLY A 131 -23.16 -4.89 -0.53
CA GLY A 131 -23.44 -5.27 -1.91
C GLY A 131 -22.72 -6.53 -2.40
N LYS A 132 -21.82 -7.10 -1.60
CA LYS A 132 -21.10 -8.34 -1.89
C LYS A 132 -21.84 -9.57 -1.36
N ALA A 133 -21.59 -10.73 -1.94
CA ALA A 133 -22.18 -12.00 -1.52
C ALA A 133 -21.65 -12.46 -0.15
N CYS A 134 -22.51 -13.12 0.63
CA CYS A 134 -22.18 -13.61 1.97
C CYS A 134 -22.96 -14.89 2.31
N LEU A 135 -22.51 -15.63 3.32
CA LEU A 135 -23.19 -16.79 3.90
C LEU A 135 -23.60 -16.57 5.36
N GLY A 136 -22.92 -15.68 6.09
CA GLY A 136 -23.26 -15.27 7.46
C GLY A 136 -22.81 -13.84 7.77
N ASP A 137 -23.24 -13.31 8.92
CA ASP A 137 -22.93 -11.92 9.32
C ASP A 137 -21.41 -11.67 9.46
N ASP A 138 -20.63 -12.69 9.85
CA ASP A 138 -19.17 -12.60 9.98
C ASP A 138 -18.46 -12.31 8.64
N ASP A 139 -19.11 -12.65 7.51
CA ASP A 139 -18.62 -12.34 6.17
C ASP A 139 -18.71 -10.86 5.83
N CYS A 140 -19.41 -10.03 6.61
CA CYS A 140 -19.80 -8.69 6.22
C CYS A 140 -19.25 -7.60 7.14
N VAL A 141 -18.88 -6.46 6.53
CA VAL A 141 -18.80 -5.18 7.24
C VAL A 141 -20.24 -4.67 7.43
N GLY A 142 -21.00 -5.32 8.32
CA GLY A 142 -22.43 -5.10 8.50
C GLY A 142 -23.17 -6.41 8.84
N THR A 143 -24.31 -6.62 8.21
CA THR A 143 -25.12 -7.86 8.34
C THR A 143 -25.27 -8.53 6.98
N CYS A 144 -25.42 -9.85 6.98
CA CYS A 144 -25.71 -10.62 5.78
C CYS A 144 -27.22 -10.81 5.63
N GLU A 145 -27.85 -10.01 4.77
CA GLU A 145 -29.29 -10.10 4.50
C GLU A 145 -29.53 -10.65 3.09
N ASN A 146 -30.31 -11.74 3.00
CA ASN A 146 -30.63 -12.40 1.73
C ASN A 146 -29.38 -12.76 0.88
N TYR A 147 -28.33 -13.28 1.52
CA TYR A 147 -27.04 -13.63 0.91
C TYR A 147 -26.25 -12.46 0.32
N VAL A 148 -26.56 -11.23 0.73
CA VAL A 148 -25.85 -10.01 0.34
C VAL A 148 -25.50 -9.20 1.59
N CYS A 149 -24.26 -8.75 1.69
CA CYS A 149 -23.84 -7.85 2.76
C CYS A 149 -24.62 -6.54 2.65
N VAL A 150 -25.29 -6.17 3.74
CA VAL A 150 -26.00 -4.91 3.89
C VAL A 150 -25.50 -4.18 5.12
N GLY A 151 -25.62 -2.87 5.08
CA GLY A 151 -25.13 -1.99 6.13
C GLY A 151 -24.82 -0.63 5.55
N SER A 152 -24.95 0.40 6.38
CA SER A 152 -24.32 1.67 6.08
C SER A 152 -22.85 1.50 6.40
N VAL A 153 -22.00 1.39 5.38
CA VAL A 153 -20.78 2.17 5.46
C VAL A 153 -21.29 3.60 5.59
N GLU A 154 -21.21 4.19 6.79
CA GLU A 154 -21.09 5.65 6.80
C GLU A 154 -19.99 5.92 5.77
N PRO A 155 -20.21 6.79 4.77
CA PRO A 155 -19.13 7.12 3.88
C PRO A 155 -18.02 7.56 4.82
N THR A 156 -16.96 6.76 4.95
CA THR A 156 -15.71 7.23 5.50
C THR A 156 -15.53 8.55 4.76
N PRO A 157 -15.59 9.72 5.43
CA PRO A 157 -15.36 10.97 4.72
C PRO A 157 -14.12 10.70 3.90
N ALA A 158 -14.26 10.78 2.56
CA ALA A 158 -13.28 10.27 1.60
C ALA A 158 -11.91 10.58 2.18
N PRO A 159 -11.06 9.55 2.45
CA PRO A 159 -10.04 9.60 3.49
C PRO A 159 -9.40 10.96 3.42
N THR A 160 -9.78 11.82 4.37
CA THR A 160 -9.30 13.20 4.40
C THR A 160 -7.94 13.13 5.06
N VAL A 161 -7.06 12.31 4.47
CA VAL A 161 -5.64 12.50 4.64
C VAL A 161 -5.45 13.89 4.08
N CYS A 162 -5.22 14.82 4.99
CA CYS A 162 -4.80 16.16 4.65
C CYS A 162 -3.50 15.99 3.87
N GLU A 163 -3.63 16.00 2.54
CA GLU A 163 -2.52 15.83 1.61
C GLU A 163 -2.09 17.20 1.10
N GLY A 164 -0.79 17.35 0.89
CA GLY A 164 -0.20 18.40 0.09
C GLY A 164 0.35 17.81 -1.21
N GLN A 165 0.61 18.68 -2.17
CA GLN A 165 1.25 18.30 -3.42
C GLN A 165 2.74 18.66 -3.38
N ILE A 166 3.60 17.73 -3.76
CA ILE A 166 5.01 18.00 -4.04
C ILE A 166 5.17 18.01 -5.57
N LYS A 167 5.60 19.15 -6.12
CA LYS A 167 6.05 19.26 -7.51
C LYS A 167 7.56 19.43 -7.53
N ILE A 168 8.26 18.43 -8.06
CA ILE A 168 9.71 18.47 -8.21
C ILE A 168 10.04 18.82 -9.65
N GLU A 169 10.93 19.81 -9.82
CA GLU A 169 11.51 20.17 -11.10
C GLU A 169 13.00 19.89 -11.04
N ALA A 170 13.40 18.77 -11.62
CA ALA A 170 14.77 18.31 -11.64
C ALA A 170 15.46 18.69 -12.97
N SER A 171 16.74 19.06 -12.92
CA SER A 171 17.51 19.48 -14.07
C SER A 171 18.96 18.99 -14.04
N ALA A 172 19.65 19.12 -15.17
CA ALA A 172 21.04 18.69 -15.38
C ALA A 172 21.22 17.17 -15.42
N PHE A 173 20.20 16.45 -15.91
CA PHE A 173 20.35 15.04 -16.29
C PHE A 173 21.26 14.90 -17.51
N LYS A 174 22.01 13.81 -17.57
CA LYS A 174 22.86 13.41 -18.70
C LYS A 174 22.37 12.14 -19.38
N SER A 175 21.43 11.42 -18.78
CA SER A 175 20.73 10.29 -19.37
C SER A 175 19.21 10.51 -19.43
N THR A 176 18.51 9.51 -19.96
CA THR A 176 17.04 9.48 -20.08
C THR A 176 16.37 8.66 -18.97
N HIS A 177 17.13 8.16 -18.00
CA HIS A 177 16.62 7.33 -16.91
C HIS A 177 16.87 8.05 -15.59
N ALA A 178 15.80 8.32 -14.86
CA ALA A 178 15.86 9.06 -13.62
C ALA A 178 15.11 8.33 -12.51
N ILE A 179 15.62 8.44 -11.28
CA ILE A 179 14.98 7.88 -10.10
C ILE A 179 14.70 9.00 -9.12
N LEU A 180 13.45 9.07 -8.64
CA LEU A 180 13.07 9.87 -7.48
C LEU A 180 13.00 8.99 -6.23
N TRP A 181 13.70 9.43 -5.19
CA TRP A 181 13.52 8.95 -3.82
C TRP A 181 13.01 10.06 -2.93
N LEU A 182 11.81 9.86 -2.39
CA LEU A 182 11.22 10.71 -1.38
C LEU A 182 11.41 10.06 -0.01
N TYR A 183 11.90 10.83 0.96
CA TYR A 183 12.06 10.42 2.34
C TYR A 183 11.15 11.24 3.23
N ASN A 184 10.63 10.63 4.29
CA ASN A 184 9.74 11.27 5.26
C ASN A 184 10.29 11.23 6.70
N SER A 185 11.54 10.78 6.89
CA SER A 185 12.18 10.75 8.21
C SER A 185 13.71 10.80 8.10
N GLU A 186 14.36 11.43 9.09
CA GLU A 186 15.82 11.45 9.21
C GLU A 186 16.40 10.04 9.37
N GLU A 187 15.70 9.15 10.08
CA GLU A 187 16.15 7.78 10.30
C GLU A 187 16.26 6.97 9.01
N SER A 188 15.44 7.29 8.02
CA SER A 188 15.46 6.66 6.69
C SER A 188 16.43 7.35 5.71
N TRP A 189 16.88 8.57 6.05
CA TRP A 189 17.66 9.42 5.16
C TRP A 189 19.15 9.09 5.20
N ASN A 190 19.72 8.80 4.03
CA ASN A 190 21.17 8.64 3.82
C ASN A 190 21.89 7.72 4.85
N VAL A 191 21.17 6.73 5.40
CA VAL A 191 21.70 5.82 6.42
C VAL A 191 22.51 4.70 5.78
N ALA A 192 23.83 4.89 5.86
CA ALA A 192 24.91 3.92 5.65
C ALA A 192 25.28 3.58 4.19
N LYS A 193 26.60 3.56 3.97
CA LYS A 193 27.35 3.37 2.72
C LYS A 193 27.11 2.03 2.00
N ASP A 194 26.27 1.18 2.57
CA ASP A 194 26.06 -0.21 2.22
C ASP A 194 24.56 -0.58 2.22
N ARG A 195 23.68 0.41 2.46
CA ARG A 195 22.22 0.31 2.32
C ARG A 195 21.72 1.46 1.47
N CYS A 196 22.14 1.39 0.22
CA CYS A 196 21.72 2.27 -0.85
C CYS A 196 20.20 2.18 -1.03
N PHE A 197 19.48 3.12 -0.41
CA PHE A 197 18.23 3.71 -0.92
C PHE A 197 16.92 2.89 -0.92
N ASP A 198 16.93 1.67 -0.39
CA ASP A 198 15.71 0.87 -0.11
C ASP A 198 14.85 1.41 1.06
N SER A 199 15.32 2.46 1.75
CA SER A 199 14.59 3.09 2.86
C SER A 199 13.71 4.27 2.43
N ALA A 200 13.69 4.61 1.13
CA ALA A 200 12.84 5.69 0.65
C ALA A 200 11.36 5.38 0.95
N TYR A 201 10.63 6.41 1.37
CA TYR A 201 9.19 6.31 1.55
C TYR A 201 8.49 6.10 0.21
N ILE A 202 8.96 6.78 -0.84
CA ILE A 202 8.52 6.56 -2.23
C ILE A 202 9.75 6.41 -3.12
N HIS A 203 9.75 5.37 -3.95
CA HIS A 203 10.73 5.11 -4.99
C HIS A 203 10.04 5.12 -6.35
N MET A 204 10.43 6.04 -7.23
CA MET A 204 9.83 6.19 -8.55
C MET A 204 10.89 6.30 -9.66
N PRO A 205 11.18 5.20 -10.39
CA PRO A 205 11.91 5.28 -11.64
C PRO A 205 11.03 5.94 -12.71
N LYS A 206 11.64 6.71 -13.60
CA LYS A 206 10.96 7.41 -14.69
C LYS A 206 11.90 7.57 -15.88
N GLU A 207 11.38 7.26 -17.06
CA GLU A 207 11.99 7.70 -18.31
C GLU A 207 11.69 9.19 -18.52
N ILE A 208 12.71 9.97 -18.84
CA ILE A 208 12.62 11.41 -19.07
C ILE A 208 13.06 11.76 -20.48
N ASP A 209 12.27 12.62 -21.12
CA ASP A 209 12.62 13.23 -22.39
C ASP A 209 13.44 14.50 -22.09
N ALA A 210 14.77 14.40 -22.20
CA ALA A 210 15.77 15.48 -22.09
C ALA A 210 16.36 15.79 -20.69
N GLU A 211 17.24 16.81 -20.64
CA GLU A 211 18.07 17.27 -19.51
C GLU A 211 17.27 17.69 -18.24
N THR A 212 15.95 17.54 -18.25
CA THR A 212 15.03 17.95 -17.18
C THR A 212 13.95 16.89 -16.95
N GLY A 213 13.47 16.78 -15.71
CA GLY A 213 12.39 15.88 -15.32
C GLY A 213 11.42 16.56 -14.34
N THR A 214 10.13 16.27 -14.47
CA THR A 214 9.11 16.75 -13.54
C THR A 214 8.41 15.59 -12.85
N TYR A 215 8.23 15.70 -11.54
CA TYR A 215 7.47 14.76 -10.72
C TYR A 215 6.36 15.51 -10.01
N SER A 216 5.23 14.84 -9.81
CA SER A 216 4.10 15.37 -9.04
C SER A 216 3.55 14.24 -8.18
N LEU A 217 3.44 14.51 -6.89
CA LEU A 217 3.07 13.56 -5.86
C LEU A 217 2.06 14.21 -4.93
N ASP A 218 0.98 13.51 -4.61
CA ASP A 218 0.11 13.86 -3.50
C ASP A 218 0.55 13.01 -2.30
N VAL A 219 0.89 13.66 -1.19
CA VAL A 219 1.44 13.02 0.01
C VAL A 219 0.82 13.62 1.26
N PRO A 220 0.76 12.88 2.39
CA PRO A 220 0.34 13.45 3.67
C PRO A 220 1.13 14.71 4.05
N LEU A 221 0.59 15.53 4.95
CA LEU A 221 1.41 16.55 5.60
C LEU A 221 2.56 15.92 6.38
N GLY A 222 3.73 16.55 6.34
CA GLY A 222 4.92 16.03 6.97
C GLY A 222 6.19 16.73 6.55
N ASP A 223 7.29 16.27 7.13
CA ASP A 223 8.64 16.65 6.72
C ASP A 223 9.14 15.68 5.66
N TYR A 224 9.72 16.23 4.59
CA TYR A 224 10.19 15.48 3.45
C TYR A 224 11.58 15.92 3.01
N ALA A 225 12.32 15.01 2.38
CA ALA A 225 13.50 15.34 1.60
C ALA A 225 13.51 14.51 0.32
N VAL A 226 14.06 15.07 -0.74
CA VAL A 226 14.13 14.46 -2.06
C VAL A 226 15.58 14.16 -2.41
N MET A 227 15.82 12.99 -2.96
CA MET A 227 17.01 12.65 -3.73
C MET A 227 16.58 12.24 -5.14
N ILE A 228 17.26 12.78 -6.14
CA ILE A 228 17.10 12.43 -7.55
C ILE A 228 18.41 11.82 -8.03
N ILE A 229 18.34 10.80 -8.87
CA ILE A 229 19.50 10.29 -9.59
C ILE A 229 19.24 10.21 -11.09
N ASP A 230 20.32 10.39 -11.82
CA ASP A 230 20.47 10.11 -13.24
C ASP A 230 21.01 8.69 -13.40
N ASP A 231 20.12 7.70 -13.49
CA ASP A 231 20.41 6.26 -13.53
C ASP A 231 20.90 5.88 -14.93
N ALA A 232 22.10 6.34 -15.27
CA ALA A 232 22.61 6.36 -16.63
C ALA A 232 22.77 4.96 -17.25
N ASN A 233 22.92 3.93 -16.42
CA ASN A 233 22.96 2.53 -16.88
C ASN A 233 21.66 1.75 -16.62
N ASN A 234 20.61 2.42 -16.11
CA ASN A 234 19.28 1.88 -15.87
C ASN A 234 19.29 0.64 -14.97
N ASN A 235 20.10 0.67 -13.91
CA ASN A 235 20.26 -0.45 -12.98
C ASN A 235 19.42 -0.30 -11.69
N GLY A 236 18.70 0.82 -11.54
CA GLY A 236 17.84 1.12 -10.41
C GLY A 236 18.57 1.58 -9.14
N LYS A 237 19.85 1.95 -9.23
CA LYS A 237 20.70 2.28 -8.07
C LYS A 237 21.53 3.53 -8.34
N LEU A 238 22.09 4.10 -7.27
CA LEU A 238 23.18 5.05 -7.41
C LEU A 238 24.50 4.29 -7.51
N ASP A 239 25.15 4.36 -8.66
CA ASP A 239 26.50 3.80 -8.76
C ASP A 239 27.52 4.73 -8.11
N THR A 240 28.39 4.15 -7.28
CA THR A 240 29.49 4.87 -6.61
C THR A 240 30.82 4.18 -6.84
N ASN A 241 31.91 4.95 -6.89
CA ASN A 241 33.26 4.39 -6.85
C ASN A 241 33.58 3.80 -5.46
N TRP A 242 34.77 3.21 -5.32
CA TRP A 242 35.23 2.55 -4.09
C TRP A 242 35.30 3.44 -2.84
N MET A 243 35.22 4.77 -3.01
CA MET A 243 35.17 5.76 -1.92
C MET A 243 33.73 6.19 -1.56
N GLY A 244 32.70 5.64 -2.23
CA GLY A 244 31.30 6.01 -2.03
C GLY A 244 30.91 7.33 -2.72
N VAL A 245 31.73 7.81 -3.66
CA VAL A 245 31.43 8.99 -4.47
C VAL A 245 30.59 8.56 -5.67
N PRO A 246 29.46 9.24 -5.95
CA PRO A 246 28.62 9.00 -7.12
C PRO A 246 29.42 9.03 -8.43
N ASN A 247 29.25 7.98 -9.25
CA ASN A 247 29.71 7.94 -10.64
C ASN A 247 28.67 8.56 -11.59
N GLU A 248 27.44 8.68 -11.11
CA GLU A 248 26.29 9.18 -11.83
C GLU A 248 25.81 10.53 -11.25
N GLY A 249 24.97 11.23 -12.02
CA GLY A 249 24.36 12.46 -11.54
C GLY A 249 23.43 12.21 -10.37
N CYS A 250 23.54 12.99 -9.30
CA CYS A 250 22.56 12.98 -8.23
C CYS A 250 22.28 14.40 -7.71
N GLY A 251 21.12 14.60 -7.12
CA GLY A 251 20.63 15.89 -6.69
C GLY A 251 19.73 15.76 -5.47
N ALA A 252 19.81 16.66 -4.50
CA ALA A 252 18.91 16.68 -3.34
C ALA A 252 18.11 17.97 -3.27
N SER A 253 16.95 17.92 -2.62
CA SER A 253 16.14 19.10 -2.30
C SER A 253 16.97 20.17 -1.57
N ASN A 254 16.55 21.43 -1.72
CA ASN A 254 17.25 22.63 -1.23
C ASN A 254 18.70 22.78 -1.75
N GLY A 255 19.11 22.00 -2.76
CA GLY A 255 20.49 21.97 -3.22
C GLY A 255 21.48 21.45 -2.17
N ALA A 256 20.99 20.66 -1.21
CA ALA A 256 21.81 20.06 -0.16
C ALA A 256 22.87 19.16 -0.78
N LYS A 257 24.11 19.23 -0.27
CA LYS A 257 25.25 18.46 -0.79
C LYS A 257 25.89 17.64 0.31
N GLY A 258 26.30 16.43 -0.05
CA GLY A 258 27.15 15.60 0.80
C GLY A 258 28.57 16.13 0.89
N GLY A 259 29.36 15.51 1.76
CA GLY A 259 30.77 15.79 1.94
C GLY A 259 31.60 14.50 2.00
N PRO A 260 32.89 14.59 2.38
CA PRO A 260 33.80 13.44 2.45
C PRO A 260 33.32 12.31 3.39
N LEU A 261 32.38 12.61 4.29
CA LEU A 261 31.88 11.70 5.31
C LEU A 261 30.49 11.11 5.00
N GLY A 262 29.86 11.45 3.87
CA GLY A 262 28.58 10.86 3.47
C GLY A 262 27.70 11.79 2.62
N GLY A 263 26.46 11.35 2.43
CA GLY A 263 25.44 12.12 1.73
C GLY A 263 25.04 13.43 2.43
N PRO A 264 24.17 14.23 1.80
CA PRO A 264 23.69 15.49 2.38
C PRO A 264 23.04 15.28 3.76
N PRO A 265 23.24 16.19 4.73
CA PRO A 265 22.53 16.16 6.00
C PRO A 265 21.02 16.29 5.80
N TRP A 266 20.22 15.60 6.63
CA TRP A 266 18.75 15.67 6.57
C TRP A 266 18.26 17.11 6.72
N GLY A 267 18.77 17.83 7.73
CA GLY A 267 18.38 19.21 7.99
C GLY A 267 18.62 20.18 6.82
N ASP A 268 19.60 19.90 5.97
CA ASP A 268 19.89 20.73 4.79
C ASP A 268 18.93 20.42 3.64
N ALA A 269 18.52 19.17 3.48
CA ALA A 269 17.64 18.73 2.40
C ALA A 269 16.15 18.85 2.73
N LYS A 270 15.78 18.86 4.01
CA LYS A 270 14.39 18.79 4.47
C LYS A 270 13.58 20.02 4.10
N PHE A 271 12.32 19.80 3.73
CA PHE A 271 11.26 20.79 3.65
C PHE A 271 9.98 20.23 4.29
N SER A 272 9.02 21.10 4.61
CA SER A 272 7.80 20.72 5.32
C SER A 272 6.55 21.04 4.50
N LEU A 273 5.58 20.14 4.51
CA LEU A 273 4.20 20.38 4.08
C LEU A 273 3.34 20.50 5.34
N THR A 274 2.87 21.70 5.64
CA THR A 274 2.16 21.99 6.90
C THR A 274 0.67 22.30 6.73
N GLU A 275 0.19 22.42 5.50
CA GLU A 275 -1.18 22.85 5.21
C GLU A 275 -1.80 22.02 4.07
N CYS A 276 -3.04 21.56 4.25
CA CYS A 276 -3.73 20.74 3.24
C CYS A 276 -3.89 21.50 1.93
N GLY A 277 -3.77 20.80 0.80
CA GLY A 277 -3.95 21.37 -0.54
C GLY A 277 -2.88 22.38 -0.93
N THR A 278 -1.86 22.60 -0.10
CA THR A 278 -0.69 23.39 -0.49
C THR A 278 0.21 22.60 -1.42
N LYS A 279 0.92 23.33 -2.27
CA LYS A 279 1.86 22.78 -3.23
C LYS A 279 3.26 23.27 -2.88
N ALA A 280 4.16 22.35 -2.56
CA ALA A 280 5.58 22.63 -2.47
C ALA A 280 6.22 22.48 -3.85
N GLU A 281 6.88 23.53 -4.32
CA GLU A 281 7.71 23.49 -5.53
C GLU A 281 9.16 23.30 -5.13
N VAL A 282 9.75 22.17 -5.55
CA VAL A 282 11.05 21.71 -5.09
C VAL A 282 11.99 21.60 -6.30
N PRO A 283 12.76 22.66 -6.61
CA PRO A 283 13.77 22.59 -7.65
C PRO A 283 14.95 21.72 -7.19
N VAL A 284 15.42 20.84 -8.07
CA VAL A 284 16.58 19.97 -7.81
C VAL A 284 17.54 20.02 -9.00
N SER A 285 18.70 20.64 -8.82
CA SER A 285 19.77 20.54 -9.82
C SER A 285 20.67 19.38 -9.47
N LEU A 286 20.84 18.45 -10.41
CA LEU A 286 21.80 17.37 -10.26
C LEU A 286 23.22 17.93 -10.33
N TRP A 287 24.11 17.36 -9.51
CA TRP A 287 25.54 17.50 -9.64
C TRP A 287 26.13 16.21 -10.20
N SER A 288 27.16 16.36 -11.02
CA SER A 288 28.08 15.28 -11.32
C SER A 288 29.48 15.70 -10.89
N MET A 289 30.32 14.74 -10.51
CA MET A 289 31.75 14.97 -10.33
C MET A 289 32.53 14.78 -11.63
#